data_AF-A0A1B6K7D3-F1
#
_entry.id   AF-A0A1B6K7D3-F1
#
_cell.length_a   1.000
_cell.length_b   1.000
_cell.length_c   1.000
_cell.angle_alpha   90.00
_cell.angle_beta   90.00
_cell.angle_gamma   90.00
#
_symmetry.space_group_name_H-M   'P 1'
#
loop_
_entity.id
_entity.type
_entity.pdbx_description
1 polymer ?
#
loop_
_entity_poly.entity_id
_entity_poly.type
_entity_poly.pdbx_seq_one_letter_code
_entity_poly.pdbx_strand_id
1 'polypeptide(L)'
;DTTKRTIDLYYTCRTKYTDFFSDRDPLSEEIQDIAKAVQVAFLPQSDPEGNLILWTRIVDPDPTNYNFIALIKYMTMTMEVFQLENGTVPGLVVVCDTDNFTT
;
A
#
# COMPACT_ATOMS: atom_id res chain seq x y z
N ASP A 1 -13.39 23.21 -6.00
CA ASP A 1 -12.84 22.55 -7.20
C ASP A 1 -11.91 21.39 -6.92
N THR A 2 -10.83 21.58 -6.16
CA THR A 2 -9.85 20.51 -5.86
C THR A 2 -10.48 19.26 -5.24
N THR A 3 -11.32 19.42 -4.21
CA THR A 3 -12.00 18.29 -3.54
C THR A 3 -12.84 17.46 -4.50
N LYS A 4 -13.65 18.11 -5.36
CA LYS A 4 -14.49 17.42 -6.35
C LYS A 4 -13.63 16.60 -7.31
N ARG A 5 -12.57 17.22 -7.86
CA ARG A 5 -11.62 16.53 -8.76
C ARG A 5 -10.96 15.32 -8.09
N THR A 6 -10.58 15.44 -6.81
CA THR A 6 -10.00 14.31 -6.07
C THR A 6 -10.98 13.15 -5.93
N ILE A 7 -12.25 13.44 -5.62
CA ILE A 7 -13.31 12.42 -5.53
C ILE A 7 -13.55 11.77 -6.90
N ASP A 8 -13.64 12.56 -7.97
CA ASP A 8 -13.83 12.03 -9.33
C ASP A 8 -12.68 11.10 -9.74
N LEU A 9 -11.42 11.50 -9.46
CA LEU A 9 -10.24 10.67 -9.71
C LEU A 9 -10.25 9.40 -8.85
N TYR A 10 -10.64 9.49 -7.58
CA TYR A 10 -10.72 8.36 -6.67
C TYR A 10 -11.60 7.24 -7.22
N TYR A 11 -12.79 7.58 -7.71
CA TYR A 11 -13.71 6.60 -8.31
C TYR A 11 -13.25 6.15 -9.70
N THR A 12 -12.71 7.06 -10.51
CA THR A 12 -12.19 6.72 -11.85
C THR A 12 -11.07 5.68 -11.77
N CYS A 13 -10.13 5.84 -10.84
CA CYS A 13 -9.03 4.89 -10.66
C CYS A 13 -9.53 3.51 -10.25
N ARG A 14 -10.51 3.41 -9.34
CA ARG A 14 -11.06 2.12 -8.88
C ARG A 14 -11.82 1.38 -9.97
N THR A 15 -12.54 2.11 -10.82
CA THR A 15 -13.24 1.50 -11.96
C THR A 15 -12.29 1.10 -13.08
N LYS A 16 -11.21 1.88 -13.31
CA LYS A 16 -10.30 1.67 -14.44
C LYS A 16 -9.20 0.63 -14.16
N TYR A 17 -8.67 0.61 -12.95
CA TYR A 17 -7.52 -0.24 -12.58
C TYR A 17 -7.96 -1.41 -11.70
N THR A 18 -8.81 -2.26 -12.27
CA THR A 18 -9.43 -3.40 -11.56
C THR A 18 -8.42 -4.36 -10.96
N ASP A 19 -7.24 -4.50 -11.57
CA ASP A 19 -6.16 -5.37 -11.07
C ASP A 19 -5.71 -4.98 -9.64
N PHE A 20 -5.82 -3.70 -9.27
CA PHE A 20 -5.48 -3.21 -7.93
C PHE A 20 -6.69 -3.08 -7.00
N PHE A 21 -7.90 -2.88 -7.54
CA PHE A 21 -9.05 -2.43 -6.75
C PHE A 21 -10.25 -3.40 -6.74
N SER A 22 -10.20 -4.49 -7.52
CA SER A 22 -11.21 -5.56 -7.53
C SER A 22 -10.69 -6.82 -6.81
N ASP A 23 -11.62 -7.72 -6.45
CA ASP A 23 -11.34 -9.05 -5.85
C ASP A 23 -10.37 -8.98 -4.66
N ARG A 24 -10.65 -8.06 -3.74
CA ARG A 24 -9.79 -7.74 -2.60
C ARG A 24 -10.17 -8.57 -1.38
N ASP A 25 -9.38 -9.60 -1.10
CA ASP A 25 -9.51 -10.46 0.07
C ASP A 25 -8.15 -10.60 0.77
N PRO A 26 -8.01 -10.13 2.04
CA PRO A 26 -6.77 -10.25 2.78
C PRO A 26 -6.37 -11.69 3.10
N LEU A 27 -7.30 -12.65 2.98
CA LEU A 27 -7.07 -14.08 3.18
C LEU A 27 -6.80 -14.84 1.87
N SER A 28 -6.83 -14.15 0.72
CA SER A 28 -6.49 -14.78 -0.56
C SER A 28 -5.01 -15.17 -0.60
N GLU A 29 -4.72 -16.26 -1.32
CA GLU A 29 -3.35 -16.75 -1.52
C GLU A 29 -2.44 -15.65 -2.12
N GLU A 30 -2.94 -14.90 -3.11
CA GLU A 30 -2.24 -13.76 -3.72
C GLU A 30 -1.74 -12.75 -2.66
N ILE A 31 -2.62 -12.34 -1.74
CA ILE A 31 -2.28 -11.34 -0.71
C ILE A 31 -1.41 -11.94 0.39
N GLN A 32 -1.70 -13.18 0.80
CA GLN A 32 -0.91 -13.87 1.81
C GLN A 32 0.53 -14.12 1.34
N ASP A 33 0.73 -14.45 0.07
CA ASP A 33 2.05 -14.72 -0.48
C ASP A 33 2.87 -13.44 -0.64
N ILE A 34 2.29 -12.36 -1.17
CA ILE A 34 3.03 -11.10 -1.26
C ILE A 34 3.34 -10.51 0.13
N ALA A 35 2.48 -10.72 1.13
CA ALA A 35 2.73 -10.28 2.50
C ALA A 35 3.87 -11.08 3.19
N LYS A 36 4.18 -12.29 2.73
CA LYS A 36 5.38 -13.03 3.16
C LYS A 36 6.65 -12.50 2.49
N ALA A 37 6.55 -12.06 1.23
CA ALA A 37 7.69 -11.55 0.47
C ALA A 37 8.02 -10.08 0.78
N VAL A 38 7.02 -9.27 1.12
CA VAL A 38 7.17 -7.84 1.39
C VAL A 38 6.40 -7.44 2.65
N GLN A 39 7.11 -6.85 3.62
CA GLN A 39 6.48 -6.22 4.78
C GLN A 39 5.99 -4.82 4.41
N VAL A 40 4.79 -4.50 4.87
CA VAL A 40 4.17 -3.19 4.76
C VAL A 40 3.59 -2.85 6.12
N ALA A 41 4.02 -1.73 6.73
CA ALA A 41 3.55 -1.32 8.04
C ALA A 41 3.54 0.20 8.17
N PHE A 42 2.55 0.72 8.91
CA PHE A 42 2.60 2.10 9.39
C PHE A 42 3.48 2.17 10.64
N LEU A 43 4.40 3.13 10.66
CA LEU A 43 5.19 3.37 11.88
C LEU A 43 4.32 4.05 12.94
N PRO A 44 4.56 3.77 14.24
CA PRO A 44 3.77 4.34 15.33
C PRO A 44 3.99 5.84 15.54
N GLN A 45 5.08 6.39 14.97
CA GLN A 45 5.42 7.81 15.04
C GLN A 45 5.40 8.41 13.64
N SER A 46 4.96 9.66 13.55
CA SER A 46 5.06 10.47 12.33
C SER A 46 6.48 10.96 12.10
N ASP A 47 6.73 11.51 10.91
CA ASP A 47 7.93 12.32 10.68
C ASP A 47 7.85 13.65 11.47
N PRO A 48 8.94 14.45 11.50
CA PRO A 48 8.96 15.76 12.18
C PRO A 48 7.89 16.75 11.69
N GLU A 49 7.41 16.60 10.46
CA GLU A 49 6.36 17.41 9.84
C GLU A 49 4.94 16.90 10.17
N GLY A 50 4.81 15.76 10.86
CA GLY A 50 3.53 15.16 11.23
C GLY A 50 2.90 14.26 10.16
N ASN A 51 3.65 13.90 9.11
CA ASN A 51 3.20 12.98 8.08
C ASN A 51 3.24 11.54 8.60
N LEU A 52 2.26 10.74 8.15
CA LEU A 52 2.24 9.31 8.40
C LEU A 52 3.36 8.63 7.62
N ILE A 53 4.08 7.70 8.27
CA ILE A 53 5.14 6.93 7.61
C ILE A 53 4.63 5.53 7.29
N LEU A 54 4.56 5.20 6.01
CA LEU A 54 4.41 3.83 5.51
C LEU A 54 5.79 3.26 5.24
N TRP A 55 6.22 2.30 6.06
CA TRP A 55 7.47 1.60 5.88
C TRP A 55 7.24 0.29 5.12
N THR A 56 8.11 0.02 4.15
CA THR A 56 8.10 -1.22 3.38
C THR A 56 9.49 -1.85 3.34
N ARG A 57 9.56 -3.18 3.30
CA ARG A 57 10.82 -3.92 3.21
C ARG A 57 10.65 -5.22 2.43
N ILE A 58 11.60 -5.52 1.55
CA ILE A 58 11.71 -6.85 0.93
C ILE A 58 12.20 -7.84 1.98
N VAL A 59 11.39 -8.85 2.28
CA VAL A 59 11.72 -9.94 3.20
C VAL A 59 12.31 -11.12 2.45
N ASP A 60 11.66 -11.52 1.35
CA ASP A 60 12.13 -12.58 0.46
C ASP A 60 12.70 -11.95 -0.82
N PRO A 61 14.01 -12.07 -1.08
CA PRO A 61 14.64 -11.51 -2.27
C PRO A 61 14.39 -12.35 -3.53
N ASP A 62 13.78 -13.54 -3.44
CA ASP A 62 13.47 -14.34 -4.63
C ASP A 62 12.41 -13.64 -5.50
N PRO A 63 12.78 -13.18 -6.72
CA PRO A 63 11.85 -12.44 -7.58
C PRO A 63 10.67 -13.30 -8.06
N THR A 64 10.75 -14.63 -7.96
CA THR A 64 9.62 -15.52 -8.31
C THR A 64 8.47 -15.42 -7.30
N ASN A 65 8.75 -14.98 -6.08
CA ASN A 65 7.76 -14.74 -5.02
C ASN A 65 7.22 -13.29 -5.04
N TYR A 66 7.71 -12.45 -5.95
CA TYR A 66 7.32 -11.05 -6.05
C TYR A 66 6.28 -10.81 -7.15
N ASN A 67 5.05 -10.47 -6.73
CA ASN A 67 4.00 -10.01 -7.63
C ASN A 67 3.70 -8.52 -7.38
N PHE A 68 4.05 -7.67 -8.34
CA PHE A 68 3.85 -6.22 -8.24
C PHE A 68 2.36 -5.83 -8.10
N ILE A 69 1.47 -6.49 -8.83
CA ILE A 69 0.03 -6.21 -8.76
C ILE A 69 -0.51 -6.53 -7.37
N ALA A 70 -0.14 -7.71 -6.85
CA ALA A 70 -0.47 -8.12 -5.50
C ALA A 70 0.07 -7.13 -4.45
N LEU A 71 1.29 -6.62 -4.63
CA LEU A 71 1.88 -5.64 -3.71
C LEU A 71 1.10 -4.32 -3.68
N ILE A 72 0.78 -3.76 -4.85
CA ILE A 72 0.00 -2.53 -4.92
C ILE A 72 -1.40 -2.75 -4.32
N LYS A 73 -2.03 -3.89 -4.60
CA LYS A 73 -3.32 -4.28 -3.99
C LYS A 73 -3.21 -4.37 -2.46
N TYR A 74 -2.21 -5.06 -1.94
CA TYR A 74 -1.94 -5.18 -0.51
C TYR A 74 -1.68 -3.83 0.18
N MET A 75 -0.82 -2.97 -0.40
CA MET A 75 -0.55 -1.63 0.13
C MET A 75 -1.81 -0.75 0.12
N THR A 76 -2.60 -0.76 -0.95
CA THR A 76 -3.82 0.06 -1.03
C THR A 76 -4.89 -0.41 -0.06
N MET A 77 -5.07 -1.72 0.12
CA MET A 77 -5.95 -2.27 1.17
C MET A 77 -5.51 -1.82 2.56
N THR A 78 -4.20 -1.90 2.85
CA THR A 78 -3.63 -1.48 4.14
C THR A 78 -3.87 0.01 4.41
N MET A 79 -3.64 0.88 3.41
CA MET A 79 -3.90 2.31 3.52
C MET A 79 -5.38 2.65 3.72
N GLU A 80 -6.28 1.93 3.03
CA GLU A 80 -7.73 2.15 3.17
C GLU A 80 -8.22 1.78 4.57
N VAL A 81 -7.80 0.63 5.12
CA VAL A 81 -8.13 0.24 6.50
C VAL A 81 -7.65 1.31 7.49
N PHE A 82 -6.40 1.75 7.36
CA PHE A 82 -5.88 2.82 8.21
C PHE A 82 -6.73 4.10 8.13
N GLN A 83 -7.08 4.54 6.92
CA GLN A 83 -7.90 5.75 6.74
C GLN A 83 -9.32 5.60 7.27
N LEU A 84 -9.91 4.40 7.20
CA LEU A 84 -11.22 4.12 7.78
C LEU A 84 -11.21 4.20 9.31
N GLU A 85 -10.14 3.76 9.95
CA GLU A 85 -10.00 3.74 11.40
C GLU A 85 -9.56 5.09 11.98
N ASN A 86 -8.67 5.80 11.28
CA ASN A 86 -7.97 6.98 11.81
C ASN A 86 -8.34 8.29 11.12
N GLY A 87 -9.05 8.22 9.98
CA GLY A 87 -9.37 9.38 9.15
C GLY A 87 -8.21 9.85 8.26
N THR A 88 -8.26 11.11 7.86
CA THR A 88 -7.26 11.74 6.98
C THR A 88 -6.00 12.15 7.73
N VAL A 89 -4.87 12.13 7.05
CA VAL A 89 -3.56 12.56 7.58
C VAL A 89 -3.06 13.82 6.87
N PRO A 90 -2.16 14.61 7.50
CA PRO A 90 -1.53 15.78 6.86
C PRO A 90 -0.77 15.44 5.57
N GLY A 91 -0.15 14.26 5.55
CA GLY A 91 0.59 13.71 4.40
C GLY A 91 1.04 12.27 4.66
N LEU A 92 1.60 11.65 3.63
CA LEU A 92 2.14 10.28 3.66
C LEU A 92 3.58 10.30 3.14
N VAL A 93 4.50 9.73 3.91
CA VAL A 93 5.87 9.43 3.51
C VAL A 93 6.00 7.92 3.35
N VAL A 94 6.53 7.48 2.21
CA VAL A 94 6.82 6.06 1.97
C VAL A 94 8.33 5.86 2.12
N VAL A 95 8.72 4.99 3.06
CA VAL A 95 10.11 4.60 3.29
C VAL A 95 10.28 3.16 2.81
N CYS A 96 11.09 2.96 1.78
CA CYS A 96 11.41 1.64 1.26
C CYS A 96 12.81 1.22 1.74
N ASP A 97 12.87 0.18 2.56
CA ASP A 97 14.11 -0.52 2.91
C ASP A 97 14.49 -1.46 1.75
N THR A 98 15.63 -1.16 1.12
CA THR A 98 16.13 -1.86 -0.06
C THR A 98 17.33 -2.75 0.24
N ASP A 99 17.64 -3.05 1.50
CA ASP A 99 18.82 -3.87 1.84
C ASP A 99 18.80 -5.25 1.17
N ASN A 100 17.60 -5.82 0.98
CA ASN A 100 17.39 -7.12 0.35
C ASN A 100 17.05 -7.01 -1.16
N PHE A 101 17.23 -5.84 -1.78
CA PHE A 101 17.00 -5.69 -3.20
C PHE A 101 18.15 -6.30 -4.01
N THR A 102 17.86 -7.29 -4.84
CA THR A 102 18.84 -7.94 -5.73
C THR A 102 18.54 -7.64 -7.20
N THR A 103 19.58 -7.36 -7.99
CA THR A 103 19.51 -7.10 -9.44
C THR A 103 19.73 -8.36 -10.28
#